data_AF-A0A4R8RG07-F1
#
_entry.id   AF-A0A4R8RG07-F1
#
_cell.length_a   1.000
_cell.length_b   1.000
_cell.length_c   1.000
_cell.angle_alpha   90.00
_cell.angle_beta   90.00
_cell.angle_gamma   90.00
#
_symmetry.space_group_name_H-M   'P 1'
#
loop_
_entity.id
_entity.type
_entity.pdbx_description
1 polymer ?
#
loop_
_entity_poly.entity_id
_entity_poly.type
_entity_poly.pdbx_seq_one_letter_code
_entity_poly.pdbx_strand_id
1 'polypeptide(L)' 'MEHLPGFCSASLLIDRTTGRGVSSVSFSSHDAMTDNRDQATALKVASMRAAGASEVDEAEFELAIAHLRVPELV' A
#
# COMPACT_ATOMS: atom_id res chain seq x y z
N MET A 1 6.75 5.30 14.32
CA MET A 1 5.96 4.68 13.24
C MET A 1 4.92 3.86 13.94
N GLU A 2 3.68 4.34 13.96
CA GLU A 2 2.60 3.70 14.69
C GLU A 2 2.41 2.28 14.14
N HIS A 3 2.36 1.29 15.04
CA HIS A 3 2.33 -0.10 14.64
C HIS A 3 0.92 -0.44 14.19
N LEU A 4 0.66 -0.35 12.88
CA LEU A 4 -0.59 -0.81 12.27
C LEU A 4 -0.65 -2.34 12.40
N PRO A 5 -1.52 -2.93 13.25
CA PRO A 5 -1.54 -4.38 13.43
C PRO A 5 -1.78 -5.11 12.12
N GLY A 6 -1.00 -6.16 11.85
CA GLY A 6 -1.09 -6.91 10.60
C GLY A 6 -0.45 -6.23 9.38
N PHE A 7 0.21 -5.07 9.53
CA PHE A 7 1.01 -4.48 8.46
C PHE A 7 2.15 -5.41 8.02
N CYS A 8 2.22 -5.68 6.72
CA CYS A 8 3.29 -6.48 6.14
C CYS A 8 4.35 -5.59 5.47
N SER A 9 3.92 -4.66 4.63
CA SER A 9 4.84 -3.82 3.85
C SER A 9 4.15 -2.57 3.32
N ALA A 10 4.96 -1.54 3.08
CA ALA A 10 4.60 -0.40 2.25
C ALA A 10 5.67 -0.22 1.17
N SER A 11 5.24 0.14 -0.03
CA SER A 11 6.13 0.50 -1.13
C SER A 11 5.62 1.75 -1.82
N LEU A 12 6.55 2.51 -2.39
CA LEU A 12 6.27 3.74 -3.13
C LEU A 12 7.01 3.69 -4.46
N LEU A 13 6.26 3.76 -5.55
CA LEU A 13 6.80 3.89 -6.89
C LEU A 13 6.55 5.31 -7.39
N ILE A 14 7.59 5.99 -7.86
CA ILE A 14 7.51 7.36 -8.39
C ILE A 14 7.96 7.38 -9.85
N ASP A 15 7.09 7.87 -10.73
CA ASP A 15 7.46 8.31 -12.07
C ASP A 15 7.90 9.78 -11.99
N ARG A 16 9.21 10.00 -12.11
CA ARG A 16 9.82 11.33 -12.03
C ARG A 16 9.55 12.21 -13.24
N THR A 17 9.21 11.61 -14.39
CA THR A 17 8.95 12.35 -15.63
C THR A 17 7.56 12.98 -15.59
N THR A 18 6.56 12.25 -15.08
CA THR A 18 5.19 12.75 -14.96
C THR A 18 4.87 13.34 -13.58
N GLY A 19 5.72 13.09 -12.58
CA GLY A 19 5.49 13.48 -11.19
C GLY A 19 4.44 12.63 -10.47
N ARG A 20 4.03 11.49 -11.05
CA ARG A 20 3.04 10.59 -10.46
C ARG A 20 3.69 9.63 -9.47
N GLY A 21 2.97 9.32 -8.41
CA GLY A 21 3.36 8.32 -7.42
C GLY A 21 2.24 7.31 -7.17
N VAL A 22 2.62 6.09 -6.85
CA VAL A 22 1.70 5.04 -6.36
C VAL A 22 2.28 4.51 -5.06
N SER A 23 1.49 4.61 -3.99
CA SER A 23 1.78 3.94 -2.73
C SER A 23 0.97 2.66 -2.67
N SER A 24 1.58 1.56 -2.24
CA SER A 24 0.89 0.31 -1.94
C SER A 24 1.23 -0.12 -0.53
N VAL A 25 0.20 -0.49 0.22
CA VAL A 25 0.30 -1.01 1.59
C VAL A 25 -0.36 -2.37 1.62
N SER A 26 0.31 -3.34 2.25
CA SER A 26 -0.20 -4.71 2.36
C SER A 26 -0.38 -5.09 3.82
N PHE A 27 -1.48 -5.78 4.10
CA PHE A 27 -1.81 -6.32 5.41
C PHE A 27 -1.93 -7.84 5.34
N SER A 28 -1.75 -8.50 6.49
CA SER A 28 -1.81 -9.95 6.62
C SER A 28 -3.22 -10.52 6.43
N SER A 29 -4.26 -9.70 6.60
CA SER A 29 -5.66 -10.06 6.37
C SER A 29 -6.49 -8.84 6.00
N HIS A 30 -7.65 -9.09 5.40
CA HIS A 30 -8.64 -8.06 5.11
C HIS A 30 -9.18 -7.38 6.40
N ASP A 31 -9.37 -8.15 7.47
CA ASP A 31 -9.81 -7.61 8.77
C ASP A 31 -8.77 -6.65 9.34
N ALA A 32 -7.49 -7.01 9.29
CA ALA A 32 -6.41 -6.12 9.70
C ALA A 32 -6.40 -4.82 8.88
N MET A 33 -6.62 -4.88 7.56
CA MET A 33 -6.74 -3.68 6.73
C MET A 33 -7.94 -2.82 7.15
N THR A 34 -9.10 -3.43 7.41
CA THR A 34 -10.33 -2.73 7.80
C THR A 34 -10.17 -2.05 9.17
N ASP A 35 -9.62 -2.77 10.15
CA ASP A 35 -9.39 -2.25 11.51
C ASP A 35 -8.41 -1.07 11.53
N ASN A 36 -7.49 -1.03 10.56
CA ASN A 36 -6.50 0.03 10.41
C ASN A 36 -6.92 1.15 9.45
N ARG A 37 -8.10 1.09 8.82
CA ARG A 37 -8.49 1.99 7.72
C ARG A 37 -8.38 3.46 8.10
N ASP A 38 -8.89 3.85 9.27
CA ASP A 38 -8.89 5.24 9.71
C ASP A 38 -7.47 5.76 9.94
N GLN A 39 -6.61 4.94 10.57
CA GLN A 39 -5.23 5.29 10.85
C GLN A 39 -4.38 5.34 9.57
N ALA A 40 -4.57 4.38 8.67
CA ALA A 40 -3.92 4.35 7.35
C ALA A 40 -4.34 5.56 6.50
N THR A 41 -5.63 5.93 6.53
CA THR A 41 -6.16 7.11 5.84
C THR A 41 -5.55 8.39 6.41
N ALA A 42 -5.47 8.52 7.74
CA ALA A 42 -4.85 9.69 8.37
C ALA A 42 -3.37 9.83 7.98
N LEU A 43 -2.62 8.72 7.96
CA LEU A 43 -1.24 8.68 7.52
C LEU A 43 -1.12 9.09 6.04
N LYS A 44 -1.94 8.51 5.16
CA LYS A 44 -2.00 8.85 3.73
C LYS A 44 -2.21 10.36 3.53
N VAL A 45 -3.23 10.93 4.18
CA VAL A 45 -3.56 12.36 4.09
C VAL A 45 -2.40 13.23 4.57
N ALA A 46 -1.76 12.88 5.69
CA ALA A 46 -0.61 13.61 6.20
C ALA A 46 0.58 13.55 5.23
N SER A 47 0.89 12.36 4.67
CA SER A 47 1.95 12.16 3.70
C SER A 47 1.70 12.93 2.40
N MET A 48 0.47 12.89 1.88
CA MET A 48 0.10 13.66 0.68
C MET A 48 0.22 15.16 0.90
N ARG A 49 -0.25 15.68 2.05
CA ARG A 49 -0.11 17.09 2.39
C ARG A 49 1.37 17.49 2.46
N ALA A 50 2.21 16.68 3.11
CA ALA A 50 3.65 16.93 3.21
C ALA A 50 4.34 16.91 1.83
N ALA A 51 3.88 16.05 0.93
CA ALA A 51 4.39 15.96 -0.43
C ALA A 51 3.83 17.02 -1.39
N GLY A 52 2.82 17.80 -0.98
CA GLY A 52 2.08 18.69 -1.88
C GLY A 52 1.33 17.94 -2.98
N ALA A 53 0.97 16.68 -2.74
CA ALA A 53 0.32 15.79 -3.70
C ALA A 53 -1.20 15.81 -3.55
N SER A 54 -1.90 15.50 -4.65
CA SER A 54 -3.34 15.25 -4.69
C SER A 54 -3.60 13.78 -5.04
N GLU A 55 -4.68 13.22 -4.50
CA GLU A 55 -5.09 11.86 -4.79
C GLU A 55 -5.75 11.80 -6.17
N VAL A 56 -5.39 10.78 -6.93
CA VAL A 56 -6.01 10.50 -8.23
C VAL A 56 -7.06 9.41 -8.06
N ASP A 57 -6.70 8.33 -7.36
CA ASP A 57 -7.56 7.18 -7.11
C ASP A 57 -7.01 6.33 -5.95
N GLU A 58 -7.87 5.50 -5.35
CA GLU A 58 -7.54 4.53 -4.32
C GLU A 58 -8.43 3.29 -4.45
N ALA A 59 -7.84 2.11 -4.27
CA ALA A 59 -8.59 0.87 -4.27
C ALA A 59 -8.01 -0.11 -3.24
N GLU A 60 -8.91 -0.81 -2.57
CA GLU A 60 -8.60 -1.96 -1.71
C GLU A 60 -8.92 -3.25 -2.48
N PHE A 61 -8.05 -4.25 -2.36
CA PHE A 61 -8.24 -5.55 -3.01
C PHE A 61 -7.58 -6.68 -2.22
N GLU A 62 -8.10 -7.89 -2.41
CA GLU A 62 -7.48 -9.10 -1.90
C GLU A 62 -6.42 -9.60 -2.90
N LEU A 63 -5.23 -9.93 -2.40
CA LEU A 63 -4.15 -10.48 -3.20
C LEU A 63 -4.26 -12.01 -3.26
N ALA A 64 -4.78 -12.52 -4.37
CA ALA A 64 -4.75 -13.95 -4.64
C ALA A 64 -3.34 -14.39 -5.10
N ILE A 65 -2.62 -15.13 -4.25
CA ILE A 65 -1.31 -15.70 -4.59
C ILE A 65 -1.49 -17.15 -5.04
N ALA A 66 -1.26 -17.40 -6.32
CA ALA A 66 -1.17 -18.75 -6.85
C ALA A 66 0.22 -19.33 -6.51
N HIS A 67 0.25 -20.42 -5.76
CA HIS A 67 1.48 -21.20 -5.53
C HIS A 67 1.83 -22.02 -6.77
N LEU A 68 2.27 -21.34 -7.82
CA LEU A 68 2.75 -21.99 -9.03
C LEU A 68 4.12 -22.61 -8.72
N ARG A 69 4.24 -23.94 -8.87
CA ARG A 69 5.55 -24.62 -8.84
C ARG A 69 6.30 -24.26 -10.12
N VAL A 70 6.90 -23.08 -10.17
CA VAL A 70 7.80 -22.72 -11.26
C VAL A 70 9.13 -23.42 -10.98
N PRO A 71 9.66 -24.25 -11.89
CA PRO A 71 11.01 -24.79 -11.75
C PRO A 71 12.00 -23.63 -11.56
N GLU A 72 12.92 -23.75 -10.61
CA GLU A 72 13.98 -22.76 -10.45
C GLU A 72 14.76 -22.64 -11.77
N LEU A 73 15.07 -21.41 -12.19
CA LEU A 73 15.93 -21.14 -13.34
C LEU A 73 17.34 -21.64 -12.97
N VAL A 74 17.73 -22.78 -13.56
CA VAL A 74 19.07 -23.36 -13.49
C VAL A 74 20.05 -22.57 -14.36
#